data_AF-A0A7W4EYV8-F1
#
_entry.id   AF-A0A7W4EYV8-F1
#
_cell.length_a   1.000
_cell.length_b   1.000
_cell.length_c   1.000
_cell.angle_alpha   90.00
_cell.angle_beta   90.00
_cell.angle_gamma   90.00
#
_symmetry.space_group_name_H-M   'P 1'
#
loop_
_entity.id
_entity.type
_entity.pdbx_description
1 polymer ?
#
loop_
_entity_poly.entity_id
_entity_poly.type
_entity_poly.pdbx_seq_one_letter_code
_entity_poly.pdbx_strand_id
1 'polypeptide(L)'
;MKKKLSIQKILITSFAMFSMIFGGGNFILPPLLGIKAADSWDVVAIAFGISGVLIPLMGIIAQAKIQGAVIDFGKKVHPVFALVIGILIYGICLSFPIPRTASVAYELSVKDSIGISSLWFGVIYFSLVMYLCFNRGKILDILGEYLTPILLIIILTIILGAVFFVDNEIPKSNLEKPF
;
A
#
# COMPACT_ATOMS: atom_id res chain seq x y z
N MET A 1 -18.60 22.93 -20.36
CA MET A 1 -17.17 23.30 -20.48
C MET A 1 -16.34 22.35 -19.60
N LYS A 2 -15.48 21.51 -20.17
CA LYS A 2 -14.56 20.66 -19.37
C LYS A 2 -13.58 21.60 -18.66
N LYS A 3 -13.72 21.77 -17.34
CA LYS A 3 -12.81 22.58 -16.52
C LYS A 3 -11.40 21.99 -16.68
N LYS A 4 -10.48 22.71 -17.34
CA LYS A 4 -9.10 22.27 -17.53
C LYS A 4 -8.49 22.09 -16.13
N LEU A 5 -8.08 20.86 -15.78
CA LEU A 5 -7.47 20.59 -14.48
C LEU A 5 -6.15 21.39 -14.42
N SER A 6 -5.95 22.17 -13.35
CA SER A 6 -4.65 22.80 -13.10
C SER A 6 -3.60 21.71 -12.88
N ILE A 7 -2.39 21.89 -13.42
CA ILE A 7 -1.24 20.99 -13.21
C ILE A 7 -0.99 20.74 -11.72
N GLN A 8 -1.19 21.75 -10.87
CA GLN A 8 -1.07 21.60 -9.42
C GLN A 8 -2.06 20.57 -8.87
N LYS A 9 -3.32 20.59 -9.34
CA LYS A 9 -4.34 19.62 -8.91
C LYS A 9 -4.03 18.22 -9.42
N ILE A 10 -3.49 18.10 -10.63
CA ILE A 10 -3.03 16.81 -11.16
C ILE A 10 -1.93 16.25 -10.27
N LEU A 11 -0.91 17.06 -9.95
CA LEU A 11 0.21 16.63 -9.10
C LEU A 11 -0.26 16.22 -7.70
N ILE A 12 -1.07 17.05 -7.02
CA ILE A 12 -1.59 16.73 -5.69
C ILE A 12 -2.40 15.43 -5.71
N THR A 13 -3.26 15.24 -6.73
CA THR A 13 -4.08 14.03 -6.85
C THR A 13 -3.20 12.80 -7.14
N SER A 14 -2.23 12.90 -8.04
CA SER A 14 -1.29 11.82 -8.35
C SER A 14 -0.46 11.44 -7.13
N PHE A 15 0.00 12.42 -6.35
CA PHE A 15 0.74 12.19 -5.11
C PHE A 15 -0.14 11.55 -4.03
N ALA A 16 -1.37 12.02 -3.85
CA ALA A 16 -2.33 11.37 -2.95
C ALA A 16 -2.57 9.90 -3.34
N MET A 17 -2.77 9.62 -4.64
CA MET A 17 -2.94 8.27 -5.15
C MET A 17 -1.69 7.41 -4.94
N PHE A 18 -0.50 7.98 -5.15
CA PHE A 18 0.77 7.32 -4.83
C PHE A 18 0.85 6.96 -3.35
N SER A 19 0.60 7.90 -2.44
CA SER A 19 0.63 7.67 -0.99
C SER A 19 -0.38 6.60 -0.55
N MET A 20 -1.57 6.55 -1.16
CA MET A 20 -2.58 5.53 -0.87
C MET A 20 -2.15 4.12 -1.28
N ILE A 21 -1.40 3.98 -2.37
CA ILE A 21 -0.90 2.68 -2.85
C ILE A 21 0.41 2.30 -2.16
N PHE A 22 1.27 3.28 -1.88
CA PHE A 22 2.55 3.15 -1.18
C PHE A 22 2.35 3.10 0.34
N GLY A 23 1.55 2.15 0.82
CA GLY A 23 1.29 1.97 2.26
C GLY A 23 2.45 1.33 3.03
N GLY A 24 2.27 1.12 4.34
CA GLY A 24 3.27 0.51 5.25
C GLY A 24 3.90 -0.80 4.77
N GLY A 25 3.11 -1.65 4.08
CA GLY A 25 3.62 -2.90 3.50
C GLY A 25 4.68 -2.70 2.43
N ASN A 26 4.61 -1.61 1.65
CA ASN A 26 5.58 -1.29 0.62
C ASN A 26 6.88 -0.68 1.16
N PHE A 27 6.96 -0.36 2.45
CA PHE A 27 8.23 -0.02 3.11
C PHE A 27 9.02 -1.26 3.54
N ILE A 28 8.33 -2.36 3.86
CA ILE A 28 8.94 -3.54 4.47
C ILE A 28 9.18 -4.63 3.43
N LEU A 29 8.18 -4.86 2.56
CA LEU A 29 8.19 -5.97 1.63
C LEU A 29 9.30 -5.83 0.57
N PRO A 30 9.52 -4.68 -0.09
CA PRO A 30 10.55 -4.59 -1.13
C PRO A 30 11.97 -4.79 -0.58
N PRO A 31 12.39 -4.17 0.55
CA PRO A 31 13.70 -4.48 1.13
C PRO A 31 13.84 -5.95 1.53
N LEU A 32 12.80 -6.54 2.14
CA LEU A 32 12.83 -7.94 2.56
C LEU A 32 12.87 -8.91 1.37
N LEU A 33 12.12 -8.62 0.30
CA LEU A 33 12.16 -9.39 -0.95
C LEU A 33 13.51 -9.22 -1.65
N GLY A 34 14.08 -8.02 -1.65
CA GLY A 34 15.40 -7.76 -2.23
C GLY A 34 16.50 -8.57 -1.54
N ILE A 35 16.50 -8.61 -0.20
CA ILE A 35 17.45 -9.42 0.57
C ILE A 35 17.27 -10.92 0.27
N LYS A 36 16.03 -11.39 0.18
CA LYS A 36 15.74 -12.81 -0.13
C LYS A 36 16.03 -13.20 -1.58
N ALA A 37 15.91 -12.25 -2.51
CA ALA A 37 16.11 -12.49 -3.92
C ALA A 37 17.60 -12.72 -4.25
N ALA A 38 18.51 -12.06 -3.52
CA ALA A 38 19.96 -12.15 -3.71
C ALA A 38 20.33 -12.08 -5.21
N ASP A 39 20.85 -13.16 -5.78
CA ASP A 39 21.28 -13.22 -7.20
C ASP A 39 20.13 -13.07 -8.21
N SER A 40 18.88 -13.25 -7.79
CA SER A 40 17.67 -13.13 -8.63
C SER A 40 16.95 -11.78 -8.48
N TRP A 41 17.63 -10.76 -7.93
CA TRP A 41 17.05 -9.46 -7.62
C TRP A 41 16.35 -8.81 -8.83
N ASP A 42 16.95 -8.86 -10.02
CA ASP A 42 16.37 -8.23 -11.23
C ASP A 42 14.98 -8.78 -11.55
N VAL A 43 14.83 -10.10 -11.49
CA VAL A 43 13.56 -10.78 -11.78
C VAL A 43 12.53 -10.45 -10.71
N VAL A 44 12.93 -10.47 -9.44
CA VAL A 44 12.04 -10.16 -8.30
C VAL A 44 11.61 -8.69 -8.34
N ALA A 45 12.50 -7.77 -8.70
CA ALA A 45 12.21 -6.35 -8.83
C ALA A 45 11.19 -6.08 -9.94
N ILE A 46 11.37 -6.69 -11.12
CA ILE A 46 10.43 -6.56 -12.24
C ILE A 46 9.07 -7.20 -11.88
N ALA A 47 9.07 -8.41 -11.32
CA ALA A 47 7.85 -9.10 -10.92
C ALA A 47 7.08 -8.29 -9.86
N PHE A 48 7.79 -7.75 -8.86
CA PHE A 48 7.21 -6.87 -7.85
C PHE A 48 6.66 -5.58 -8.45
N GLY A 49 7.36 -4.97 -9.41
CA GLY A 49 6.86 -3.78 -10.12
C GLY A 49 5.55 -4.05 -10.88
N ILE A 50 5.47 -5.20 -11.56
CA ILE A 50 4.26 -5.61 -12.28
C ILE A 50 3.11 -5.87 -11.27
N SER A 51 3.35 -6.67 -10.24
CA SER A 51 2.30 -7.09 -9.30
C SER A 51 1.88 -5.98 -8.34
N GLY A 52 2.83 -5.18 -7.86
CA GLY A 52 2.64 -4.17 -6.82
C GLY A 52 2.27 -2.79 -7.35
N VAL A 53 2.59 -2.49 -8.63
CA VAL A 53 2.33 -1.16 -9.22
C VAL A 53 1.39 -1.26 -10.42
N LEU A 54 1.75 -2.03 -11.45
CA LEU A 54 0.99 -2.04 -12.70
C LEU A 54 -0.43 -2.61 -12.54
N ILE A 55 -0.58 -3.77 -11.90
CA ILE A 55 -1.90 -4.41 -11.72
C ILE A 55 -2.83 -3.54 -10.86
N PRO A 56 -2.42 -3.01 -9.69
CA PRO A 56 -3.26 -2.10 -8.90
C PRO A 56 -3.65 -0.83 -9.67
N LEU A 57 -2.72 -0.25 -10.44
CA LEU A 57 -3.00 0.92 -11.25
C LEU A 57 -4.04 0.64 -12.34
N MET A 58 -3.94 -0.51 -13.01
CA MET A 58 -4.96 -0.97 -13.97
C MET A 58 -6.32 -1.14 -13.30
N GLY A 59 -6.36 -1.68 -12.08
CA GLY A 59 -7.59 -1.81 -11.29
C GLY A 59 -8.25 -0.46 -10.99
N ILE A 60 -7.46 0.54 -10.59
CA ILE A 60 -7.95 1.90 -10.35
C ILE A 60 -8.51 2.53 -11.63
N ILE A 61 -7.80 2.39 -12.76
CA ILE A 61 -8.26 2.90 -14.06
C ILE A 61 -9.58 2.23 -14.46
N ALA A 62 -9.68 0.91 -14.27
CA ALA A 62 -10.90 0.15 -14.57
C ALA A 62 -12.09 0.62 -13.71
N GLN A 63 -11.87 0.83 -12.41
CA GLN A 63 -12.90 1.34 -11.49
C GLN A 63 -13.31 2.78 -11.83
N ALA A 64 -12.35 3.63 -12.18
CA ALA A 64 -12.61 5.01 -12.56
C ALA A 64 -13.50 5.13 -13.82
N LYS A 65 -13.44 4.15 -14.74
CA LYS A 65 -14.29 4.08 -15.93
C LYS A 65 -15.73 3.65 -15.65
N ILE A 66 -15.98 2.90 -14.58
CA ILE A 66 -17.32 2.39 -14.23
C ILE A 66 -18.10 3.36 -13.34
N GLN A 67 -17.39 4.21 -12.59
CA GLN A 67 -17.97 5.27 -11.75
C GLN A 67 -19.06 4.77 -10.77
N GLY A 68 -18.72 3.74 -9.99
CA GLY A 68 -19.63 3.15 -9.00
C GLY A 68 -18.90 2.41 -7.88
N ALA A 69 -19.64 1.61 -7.12
CA ALA A 69 -19.10 0.71 -6.11
C ALA A 69 -18.42 -0.52 -6.76
N VAL A 70 -17.69 -1.31 -5.96
CA VAL A 70 -17.08 -2.57 -6.42
C VAL A 70 -18.14 -3.53 -6.98
N ILE A 71 -19.36 -3.53 -6.44
CA ILE A 71 -20.46 -4.35 -6.92
C ILE A 71 -20.90 -3.92 -8.33
N ASP A 72 -20.85 -2.62 -8.65
CA ASP A 72 -21.25 -2.12 -9.98
C ASP A 72 -20.29 -2.60 -11.09
N PHE A 73 -19.05 -2.98 -10.72
CA PHE A 73 -18.12 -3.65 -11.62
C PHE A 73 -18.66 -5.01 -12.08
N GLY A 74 -19.10 -5.85 -11.14
CA GLY A 74 -19.59 -7.20 -11.44
C GLY A 74 -20.97 -7.22 -12.11
N LYS A 75 -21.77 -6.15 -11.96
CA LYS A 75 -23.11 -6.05 -12.58
C LYS A 75 -23.08 -6.10 -14.11
N LYS A 76 -21.94 -5.75 -14.73
CA LYS A 76 -21.75 -5.88 -16.18
C LYS A 76 -21.76 -7.33 -16.67
N VAL A 77 -21.51 -8.29 -15.78
CA VAL A 77 -21.56 -9.73 -16.08
C VAL A 77 -22.92 -10.29 -15.71
N HIS A 78 -23.29 -10.26 -14.43
CA HIS A 78 -24.59 -10.72 -13.93
C HIS A 78 -24.83 -10.19 -12.50
N PRO A 79 -26.06 -9.82 -12.09
CA PRO A 79 -26.33 -9.27 -10.76
C PRO A 79 -25.93 -10.20 -9.60
N VAL A 80 -26.16 -11.51 -9.73
CA VAL A 80 -25.78 -12.50 -8.69
C VAL A 80 -24.26 -12.65 -8.61
N PHE A 81 -23.57 -12.67 -9.75
CA PHE A 81 -22.11 -12.72 -9.78
C PHE A 81 -21.49 -11.50 -9.09
N ALA A 82 -22.06 -10.31 -9.35
CA ALA A 82 -21.65 -9.06 -8.72
C ALA A 82 -21.76 -9.11 -7.19
N LEU A 83 -22.85 -9.69 -6.68
CA LEU A 83 -23.09 -9.83 -5.25
C LEU A 83 -22.11 -10.81 -4.60
N VAL A 84 -21.91 -11.99 -5.20
CA VAL A 84 -20.96 -13.00 -4.68
C VAL A 84 -19.54 -12.46 -4.66
N ILE A 85 -19.05 -11.91 -5.77
CA ILE A 85 -17.71 -11.31 -5.83
C ILE A 85 -17.59 -10.12 -4.87
N GLY A 86 -18.61 -9.27 -4.77
CA GLY A 86 -18.60 -8.13 -3.85
C GLY A 86 -18.43 -8.56 -2.40
N ILE A 87 -19.19 -9.58 -1.96
CA ILE A 87 -19.07 -10.15 -0.61
C ILE A 87 -17.68 -10.74 -0.39
N LEU A 88 -17.15 -11.51 -1.35
CA LEU A 88 -15.82 -12.10 -1.23
C LEU A 88 -14.72 -11.04 -1.11
N ILE A 89 -14.77 -9.99 -1.95
CA ILE A 89 -13.80 -8.89 -1.90
C ILE A 89 -13.86 -8.20 -0.54
N TYR A 90 -15.06 -7.81 -0.08
CA TYR A 90 -15.19 -7.15 1.22
C TYR A 90 -14.79 -8.05 2.39
N GLY A 91 -15.10 -9.35 2.32
CA GLY A 91 -14.69 -10.34 3.31
C GLY A 91 -13.18 -10.49 3.38
N ILE A 92 -12.49 -10.55 2.24
CA ILE A 92 -11.03 -10.60 2.18
C ILE A 92 -10.44 -9.29 2.73
N CYS A 93 -10.95 -8.14 2.32
CA CYS A 93 -10.50 -6.83 2.80
C CYS A 93 -10.58 -6.71 4.32
N LEU A 94 -11.69 -7.16 4.91
CA LEU A 94 -11.91 -7.09 6.35
C LEU A 94 -11.04 -8.10 7.12
N SER A 95 -10.78 -9.27 6.55
CA SER A 95 -10.08 -10.36 7.24
C SER A 95 -8.56 -10.28 7.15
N PHE A 96 -8.01 -9.74 6.05
CA PHE A 96 -6.56 -9.80 5.78
C PHE A 96 -5.88 -8.42 5.77
N PRO A 97 -6.12 -7.51 4.79
CA PRO A 97 -5.43 -6.23 4.75
C PRO A 97 -5.65 -5.37 5.99
N ILE A 98 -6.89 -5.25 6.48
CA ILE A 98 -7.22 -4.34 7.58
C ILE A 98 -6.51 -4.75 8.89
N PRO A 99 -6.57 -6.02 9.34
CA PRO A 99 -5.80 -6.46 10.52
C PRO A 99 -4.29 -6.38 10.31
N ARG A 100 -3.81 -6.67 9.10
CA ARG A 100 -2.39 -6.66 8.77
C ARG A 100 -1.75 -5.28 8.91
N THR A 101 -2.45 -4.19 8.59
CA THR A 101 -1.86 -2.85 8.77
C THR A 101 -1.64 -2.52 10.24
N ALA A 102 -2.53 -2.97 11.12
CA ALA A 102 -2.38 -2.80 12.57
C ALA A 102 -1.24 -3.67 13.12
N SER A 103 -1.13 -4.93 12.69
CA SER A 103 -0.06 -5.82 13.16
C SER A 103 1.32 -5.31 12.74
N VAL A 104 1.45 -4.84 11.50
CA VAL A 104 2.70 -4.26 10.99
C VAL A 104 3.07 -2.98 11.74
N ALA A 105 2.12 -2.08 12.00
CA ALA A 105 2.37 -0.88 12.79
C ALA A 105 2.81 -1.22 14.22
N TYR A 106 2.22 -2.27 14.82
CA TYR A 106 2.62 -2.76 16.13
C TYR A 106 4.05 -3.30 16.13
N GLU A 107 4.38 -4.17 15.18
CA GLU A 107 5.69 -4.80 15.05
C GLU A 107 6.81 -3.78 14.86
N LEU A 108 6.57 -2.74 14.05
CA LEU A 108 7.59 -1.74 13.74
C LEU A 108 7.76 -0.65 14.81
N SER A 109 6.71 -0.29 15.54
CA SER A 109 6.75 0.91 16.40
C SER A 109 6.67 0.60 17.88
N VAL A 110 5.92 -0.43 18.28
CA VAL A 110 5.51 -0.63 19.68
C VAL A 110 6.12 -1.88 20.29
N LYS A 111 6.26 -2.96 19.53
CA LYS A 111 6.68 -4.28 20.02
C LYS A 111 7.92 -4.23 20.93
N ASP A 112 8.97 -3.52 20.50
CA ASP A 112 10.24 -3.43 21.23
C ASP A 112 10.38 -2.15 22.07
N SER A 113 9.50 -1.16 21.84
CA SER A 113 9.61 0.19 22.43
C SER A 113 8.68 0.39 23.64
N ILE A 114 7.50 -0.23 23.62
CA ILE A 114 6.39 0.07 24.52
C ILE A 114 5.72 -1.27 24.90
N GLY A 115 5.72 -1.62 26.19
CA GLY A 115 5.18 -2.89 26.72
C GLY A 115 3.65 -3.05 26.65
N ILE A 116 2.98 -2.41 25.70
CA ILE A 116 1.55 -2.55 25.44
C ILE A 116 1.33 -3.84 24.65
N SER A 117 0.35 -4.64 25.08
CA SER A 117 -0.04 -5.86 24.36
C SER A 117 -0.61 -5.53 22.98
N SER A 118 -0.40 -6.41 22.00
CA SER A 118 -0.91 -6.27 20.63
C SER A 118 -2.42 -5.96 20.56
N LEU A 119 -3.22 -6.56 21.46
CA LEU A 119 -4.67 -6.35 21.49
C LEU A 119 -5.05 -4.91 21.82
N TRP A 120 -4.48 -4.35 22.89
CA TRP A 120 -4.72 -2.96 23.29
C TRP A 120 -4.22 -1.96 22.24
N PHE A 121 -3.07 -2.22 21.62
CA PHE A 121 -2.60 -1.40 20.51
C PHE A 121 -3.59 -1.44 19.33
N GLY A 122 -4.09 -2.62 18.96
CA GLY A 122 -5.09 -2.77 17.91
C GLY A 122 -6.36 -1.97 18.17
N VAL A 123 -6.89 -2.01 19.40
CA VAL A 123 -8.07 -1.23 19.79
C VAL A 123 -7.83 0.27 19.62
N ILE A 124 -6.70 0.79 20.08
CA ILE A 124 -6.34 2.21 19.95
C ILE A 124 -6.18 2.58 18.47
N TYR A 125 -5.45 1.75 17.72
CA TYR A 125 -5.19 1.94 16.29
C TYR A 125 -6.49 2.02 15.49
N PHE A 126 -7.39 1.03 15.64
CA PHE A 126 -8.65 1.01 14.91
C PHE A 126 -9.62 2.10 15.35
N SER A 127 -9.60 2.50 16.62
CA SER A 127 -10.40 3.64 17.10
C SER A 127 -9.95 4.94 16.44
N LEU A 128 -8.64 5.16 16.31
CA LEU A 128 -8.08 6.34 15.66
C LEU A 128 -8.35 6.33 14.15
N VAL A 129 -8.19 5.18 13.50
CA VAL A 129 -8.56 5.00 12.09
C VAL A 129 -10.04 5.32 11.88
N MET A 130 -10.93 4.80 12.73
CA MET A 130 -12.37 5.07 12.66
C MET A 130 -12.66 6.56 12.82
N TYR A 131 -12.02 7.24 13.78
CA TYR A 131 -12.16 8.68 13.97
C TYR A 131 -11.76 9.48 12.73
N LEU A 132 -10.63 9.13 12.11
CA LEU A 132 -10.17 9.79 10.89
C LEU A 132 -11.14 9.54 9.73
N CYS A 133 -11.65 8.32 9.57
CA CYS A 133 -12.57 7.94 8.50
C CYS A 133 -13.90 8.72 8.51
N PHE A 134 -14.33 9.24 9.66
CA PHE A 134 -15.50 10.12 9.72
C PHE A 134 -15.32 11.44 8.96
N ASN A 135 -14.07 11.87 8.71
CA ASN A 135 -13.76 13.12 8.01
C ASN A 135 -13.11 12.89 6.64
N ARG A 136 -13.87 12.25 5.73
CA ARG A 136 -13.40 11.81 4.40
C ARG A 136 -12.73 12.90 3.56
N GLY A 137 -13.21 14.14 3.63
CA GLY A 137 -12.65 15.25 2.84
C GLY A 137 -11.22 15.58 3.25
N LYS A 138 -10.98 15.71 4.56
CA LYS A 138 -9.64 16.07 5.09
C LYS A 138 -8.60 14.97 4.90
N ILE A 139 -9.02 13.70 4.86
CA ILE A 139 -8.08 12.59 4.65
C ILE A 139 -7.34 12.72 3.32
N LEU A 140 -8.05 13.03 2.23
CA LEU A 140 -7.42 13.12 0.91
C LEU A 140 -6.39 14.25 0.85
N ASP A 141 -6.70 15.39 1.49
CA ASP A 141 -5.79 16.52 1.60
C ASP A 141 -4.56 16.16 2.44
N ILE A 142 -4.76 15.51 3.60
CA ILE A 142 -3.66 15.05 4.48
C ILE A 142 -2.73 14.05 3.75
N LEU A 143 -3.31 13.09 3.03
CA LEU A 143 -2.55 12.08 2.29
C LEU A 143 -1.69 12.71 1.17
N GLY A 144 -2.29 13.59 0.38
CA GLY A 144 -1.61 14.23 -0.75
C GLY A 144 -0.58 15.27 -0.34
N GLU A 145 -0.92 16.14 0.61
CA GLU A 145 -0.11 17.31 0.95
C GLU A 145 0.97 17.01 2.00
N TYR A 146 0.66 16.18 3.00
CA TYR A 146 1.56 15.93 4.12
C TYR A 146 2.20 14.55 4.08
N LEU A 147 1.39 13.51 3.83
CA LEU A 147 1.89 12.13 3.91
C LEU A 147 2.85 11.82 2.77
N THR A 148 2.56 12.29 1.56
CA THR A 148 3.41 12.06 0.38
C THR A 148 4.84 12.61 0.50
N PRO A 149 5.08 13.88 0.88
CA PRO A 149 6.46 14.37 1.04
C PRO A 149 7.21 13.63 2.14
N ILE A 150 6.54 13.29 3.26
CA ILE A 150 7.14 12.49 4.33
C ILE A 150 7.57 11.11 3.80
N LEU A 151 6.67 10.44 3.07
CA LEU A 151 6.92 9.16 2.41
C LEU A 151 8.17 9.23 1.51
N LEU A 152 8.24 10.24 0.64
CA LEU A 152 9.37 10.42 -0.29
C LEU A 152 10.68 10.69 0.45
N ILE A 153 10.66 11.49 1.51
CA ILE A 153 11.86 11.76 2.34
C ILE A 153 12.35 10.48 3.00
N ILE A 154 11.45 9.65 3.54
CA ILE A 154 11.81 8.38 4.16
C ILE A 154 12.41 7.43 3.12
N ILE A 155 11.78 7.28 1.96
CA ILE A 155 12.29 6.42 0.86
C ILE A 155 13.68 6.90 0.43
N LEU A 156 13.86 8.20 0.22
CA LEU A 156 15.14 8.76 -0.20
C LEU A 156 16.22 8.53 0.86
N THR A 157 15.89 8.74 2.13
CA THR A 157 16.81 8.48 3.25
C THR A 157 17.25 7.02 3.29
N ILE A 158 16.32 6.07 3.11
CA ILE A 158 16.64 4.64 3.08
C ILE A 158 17.55 4.31 1.89
N ILE A 159 17.26 4.85 0.70
CA ILE A 159 18.07 4.60 -0.51
C ILE A 159 19.49 5.17 -0.34
N LEU A 160 19.61 6.41 0.11
CA LEU A 160 20.92 7.04 0.37
C LEU A 160 21.67 6.27 1.47
N GLY A 161 20.96 5.86 2.52
CA GLY A 161 21.48 4.99 3.57
C GLY A 161 22.07 3.69 3.00
N ALA A 162 21.32 3.00 2.14
CA ALA A 162 21.76 1.77 1.52
C ALA A 162 22.96 1.98 0.59
N VAL A 163 22.99 3.05 -0.21
CA VAL A 163 24.07 3.30 -1.18
C VAL A 163 25.38 3.72 -0.51
N PHE A 164 25.31 4.51 0.58
CA PHE A 164 26.50 5.08 1.20
C PHE A 164 27.02 4.29 2.42
N PHE A 165 26.19 3.49 3.09
CA PHE A 165 26.54 2.86 4.38
C PHE A 165 26.50 1.32 4.39
N VAL A 166 26.04 0.67 3.31
CA VAL A 166 26.03 -0.81 3.24
C VAL A 166 27.27 -1.28 2.48
N ASP A 167 28.13 -2.03 3.16
CA ASP A 167 29.30 -2.67 2.54
C ASP A 167 28.86 -3.86 1.65
N ASN A 168 29.56 -4.03 0.52
CA ASN A 168 29.20 -4.82 -0.67
C ASN A 168 29.10 -6.36 -0.52
N GLU A 169 28.65 -6.89 0.61
CA GLU A 169 28.37 -8.33 0.72
C GLU A 169 26.87 -8.59 0.57
N ILE A 170 26.44 -8.73 -0.69
CA ILE A 170 25.11 -9.29 -0.98
C ILE A 170 25.15 -10.76 -0.53
N PRO A 171 24.35 -11.18 0.47
CA PRO A 171 24.32 -12.57 0.90
C PRO A 171 23.86 -13.44 -0.26
N LYS A 172 24.55 -14.56 -0.50
CA LYS A 172 24.20 -15.50 -1.57
C LYS A 172 22.79 -16.05 -1.37
N SER A 173 22.09 -16.28 -2.48
CA SER A 173 20.72 -16.79 -2.46
C SER A 173 20.64 -18.16 -1.79
N ASN A 174 19.76 -18.30 -0.79
CA ASN A 174 19.38 -19.60 -0.22
C ASN A 174 18.13 -20.20 -0.92
N LEU A 175 17.69 -19.63 -2.06
CA LEU A 175 16.60 -20.19 -2.85
C LEU A 175 17.13 -21.36 -3.70
N GLU A 176 16.98 -22.58 -3.20
CA GLU A 176 17.42 -23.80 -3.91
C GLU A 176 16.73 -24.02 -5.27
N LYS A 177 15.56 -23.42 -5.52
CA LYS A 177 14.87 -23.40 -6.84
C LYS A 177 14.05 -22.11 -7.02
N PRO A 178 14.03 -21.51 -8.23
CA PRO A 178 13.22 -20.32 -8.51
C PRO A 178 11.76 -20.63 -8.91
N PHE A 179 11.24 -21.82 -8.59
CA PHE A 179 9.84 -22.22 -8.76
C PHE A 179 9.41 -23.18 -7.64
#